data_AF-A0A7V9LZH0-F1
#
_entry.id   AF-A0A7V9LZH0-F1
#
_cell.length_a   1.000
_cell.length_b   1.000
_cell.length_c   1.000
_cell.angle_alpha   90.00
_cell.angle_beta   90.00
_cell.angle_gamma   90.00
#
_symmetry.space_group_name_H-M   'P 1'
#
loop_
_entity.id
_entity.type
_entity.pdbx_description
1 polymer ?
#
loop_
_entity_poly.entity_id
_entity_poly.type
_entity_poly.pdbx_seq_one_letter_code
_entity_poly.pdbx_strand_id
1 'polypeptide(L)'
;MIGLLVVFFPLALLAFMLFMERVEAPLRTDAVEGQVEDFLDHARPAEVDTLVRFGIRRAVEALRNRRRLSRRVPVESKPKGS
;
A
#
# COMPACT_ATOMS: atom_id res chain seq x y z
N MET A 1 26.82 -23.15 31.58
CA MET A 1 25.71 -22.54 30.82
C MET A 1 26.19 -21.56 29.75
N ILE A 2 27.25 -20.78 29.97
CA ILE A 2 27.75 -19.76 29.02
C ILE A 2 28.28 -20.33 27.70
N GLY A 3 28.91 -21.52 27.70
CA GLY A 3 29.51 -22.10 26.49
C GLY A 3 28.53 -22.36 25.35
N LEU A 4 27.26 -22.66 25.65
CA LEU A 4 26.23 -22.87 24.62
C LEU A 4 25.87 -21.55 23.93
N LEU A 5 25.77 -20.46 24.69
CA LEU A 5 25.51 -19.12 24.16
C LEU A 5 26.61 -18.67 23.19
N VAL A 6 27.88 -18.94 23.51
CA VAL A 6 29.01 -18.55 22.65
C VAL A 6 28.95 -19.21 21.26
N VAL A 7 28.39 -20.43 21.18
CA VAL A 7 28.23 -21.16 19.91
C VAL A 7 26.93 -20.78 19.20
N PHE A 8 25.82 -20.70 19.93
CA PHE A 8 24.51 -20.41 19.35
C PHE A 8 24.36 -18.97 18.90
N PHE A 9 24.95 -18.02 19.62
CA PHE A 9 24.84 -16.60 19.31
C PHE A 9 25.31 -16.22 17.90
N PRO A 10 26.54 -16.59 17.46
CA PRO A 10 26.98 -16.30 16.09
C PRO A 10 26.14 -17.04 15.03
N LEU A 11 25.70 -18.27 15.29
CA LEU A 11 24.81 -19.01 14.39
C LEU A 11 23.44 -18.33 14.25
N ALA A 12 22.88 -17.85 15.35
CA ALA A 12 21.62 -17.11 15.36
C ALA A 12 21.75 -15.77 14.61
N LEU A 13 22.87 -15.05 14.76
CA LEU A 13 23.14 -13.83 13.99
C LEU A 13 23.24 -14.10 12.50
N LEU A 14 23.95 -15.16 12.08
CA LEU A 14 24.06 -15.56 10.68
C LEU A 14 22.68 -15.92 10.11
N ALA A 15 21.89 -16.70 10.85
CA ALA A 15 20.54 -17.07 10.46
C ALA A 15 19.62 -15.84 10.37
N PHE A 16 19.73 -14.91 11.31
CA PHE A 16 18.98 -13.64 11.30
C PHE A 16 19.35 -12.79 10.07
N MET A 17 20.63 -12.74 9.72
CA MET A 17 21.13 -12.00 8.56
C MET A 17 20.68 -12.64 7.23
N LEU A 18 20.57 -13.96 7.15
CA LEU A 18 19.95 -14.65 6.01
C LEU A 18 18.43 -14.43 5.95
N PHE A 19 17.79 -14.35 7.11
CA PHE A 19 16.35 -14.11 7.22
C PHE A 19 15.97 -12.63 7.00
N MET A 20 16.95 -11.72 6.86
CA MET A 20 16.70 -10.31 6.52
C MET A 20 15.83 -10.19 5.29
N GLU A 21 15.93 -11.05 4.27
CA GLU A 21 15.01 -11.00 3.12
C GLU A 21 13.52 -11.12 3.53
N ARG A 22 13.22 -11.87 4.60
CA ARG A 22 11.87 -12.05 5.13
C ARG A 22 11.43 -10.95 6.09
N VAL A 23 12.37 -10.21 6.67
CA VAL A 23 12.15 -9.00 7.48
C VAL A 23 12.08 -7.75 6.59
N GLU A 24 12.81 -7.76 5.47
CA GLU A 24 12.82 -6.76 4.42
C GLU A 24 11.59 -6.89 3.51
N ALA A 25 11.08 -8.10 3.27
CA ALA A 25 9.88 -8.32 2.48
C ALA A 25 8.62 -7.56 2.99
N PRO A 26 8.33 -7.47 4.30
CA PRO A 26 7.25 -6.62 4.81
C PRO A 26 7.63 -5.13 4.91
N LEU A 27 8.92 -4.78 4.88
CA LEU A 27 9.38 -3.39 4.80
C LEU A 27 9.48 -2.87 3.36
N ARG A 28 9.45 -3.75 2.36
CA ARG A 28 9.10 -3.41 0.98
C ARG A 28 7.63 -3.05 0.95
N THR A 29 7.38 -1.78 1.23
CA THR A 29 6.63 -0.76 0.47
C THR A 29 6.12 -1.12 -0.95
N ASP A 30 6.12 -2.38 -1.42
CA ASP A 30 5.46 -2.81 -2.67
C ASP A 30 3.93 -2.60 -2.60
N ALA A 31 3.36 -2.37 -1.42
CA ALA A 31 1.96 -1.98 -1.28
C ALA A 31 1.71 -0.47 -1.43
N VAL A 32 2.73 0.40 -1.30
CA VAL A 32 2.55 1.86 -1.26
C VAL A 32 3.06 2.52 -2.54
N GLU A 33 4.20 2.11 -3.09
CA GLU A 33 4.79 2.76 -4.27
C GLU A 33 3.92 2.57 -5.52
N GLY A 34 3.50 1.33 -5.81
CA GLY A 34 2.56 1.06 -6.90
C GLY A 34 1.17 1.70 -6.72
N GLN A 35 0.76 1.99 -5.48
CA GLN A 35 -0.49 2.71 -5.20
C GLN A 35 -0.34 4.23 -5.35
N VAL A 36 0.85 4.77 -5.12
CA VAL A 36 1.15 6.20 -5.29
C VAL A 36 1.30 6.54 -6.77
N GLU A 37 1.94 5.70 -7.57
CA GLU A 37 2.07 5.91 -9.01
C GLU A 37 0.69 5.86 -9.70
N ASP A 38 -0.14 4.85 -9.38
CA ASP A 38 -1.52 4.78 -9.88
C ASP A 38 -2.42 5.91 -9.35
N PHE A 39 -2.11 6.46 -8.16
CA PHE A 39 -2.77 7.66 -7.65
C PHE A 39 -2.33 8.90 -8.43
N LEU A 40 -1.04 9.13 -8.67
CA LEU A 40 -0.57 10.30 -9.42
C LEU A 40 -1.06 10.32 -10.87
N ASP A 41 -1.17 9.14 -11.50
CA ASP A 41 -1.62 9.02 -12.89
C ASP A 41 -3.14 9.25 -13.04
N HIS A 42 -3.93 8.97 -12.00
CA HIS A 42 -5.40 9.08 -12.03
C HIS A 42 -5.99 10.17 -11.11
N ALA A 43 -5.19 10.79 -10.25
CA ALA A 43 -5.64 11.77 -9.27
C ALA A 43 -5.95 13.09 -9.96
N ARG A 44 -7.14 13.62 -9.64
CA ARG A 44 -7.50 14.98 -10.07
C ARG A 44 -6.79 16.01 -9.18
N PRO A 45 -6.59 17.25 -9.66
CA PRO A 45 -5.93 18.31 -8.87
C PRO A 45 -6.50 18.53 -7.46
N ALA A 46 -7.82 18.35 -7.29
CA ALA A 46 -8.48 18.43 -5.98
C ALA A 46 -8.09 17.29 -5.00
N GLU A 47 -7.77 16.10 -5.52
CA GLU A 47 -7.34 14.94 -4.73
C GLU A 47 -5.85 15.11 -4.32
N VAL A 48 -5.04 15.77 -5.15
CA VAL A 48 -3.65 16.16 -4.85
C VAL A 48 -3.59 17.23 -3.75
N ASP A 49 -4.49 18.21 -3.76
CA ASP A 49 -4.56 19.20 -2.65
C ASP A 49 -4.87 18.53 -1.31
N THR A 50 -5.74 17.50 -1.34
CA THR A 50 -6.04 16.70 -0.14
C THR A 50 -4.85 15.86 0.31
N LEU A 51 -4.02 15.37 -0.62
CA LEU A 51 -2.74 14.69 -0.35
C LEU A 51 -1.75 15.62 0.37
N VAL A 52 -1.57 16.83 -0.15
CA VAL A 52 -0.65 17.83 0.42
C VAL A 52 -1.10 18.27 1.80
N ARG A 53 -2.42 18.41 2.01
CA ARG A 53 -3.00 18.96 3.23
C ARG A 53 -3.21 17.94 4.36
N PHE A 54 -3.39 16.66 4.03
CA PHE A 54 -3.75 15.62 5.01
C PHE A 54 -2.93 14.33 4.93
N GLY A 55 -1.99 14.22 3.98
CA GLY A 55 -1.12 13.07 3.80
C GLY A 55 -1.74 11.89 3.02
N ILE A 56 -0.86 10.95 2.65
CA ILE A 56 -1.14 9.82 1.74
C ILE A 56 -2.33 8.96 2.17
N ARG A 57 -2.48 8.69 3.47
CA ARG A 57 -3.57 7.85 4.00
C ARG A 57 -4.96 8.37 3.63
N ARG A 58 -5.18 9.68 3.75
CA ARG A 58 -6.51 10.29 3.51
C ARG A 58 -6.83 10.41 2.02
N ALA A 59 -5.82 10.69 1.19
CA ALA A 59 -5.98 10.81 -0.25
C ALA A 59 -6.31 9.46 -0.92
N VAL A 60 -5.65 8.38 -0.49
CA VAL A 60 -5.91 7.02 -0.99
C VAL A 60 -7.32 6.54 -0.61
N GLU A 61 -7.79 6.85 0.60
CA GLU A 61 -9.17 6.54 1.01
C GLU A 61 -10.21 7.26 0.14
N ALA A 62 -9.98 8.53 -0.19
CA ALA A 62 -10.86 9.31 -1.06
C ALA A 62 -10.94 8.73 -2.48
N LEU A 63 -9.81 8.38 -3.09
CA LEU A 63 -9.76 7.75 -4.42
C LEU A 63 -10.49 6.40 -4.42
N ARG A 64 -10.24 5.57 -3.40
CA ARG A 64 -10.87 4.25 -3.26
C ARG A 64 -12.38 4.36 -3.09
N ASN A 65 -12.85 5.34 -2.33
CA ASN A 65 -14.27 5.58 -2.13
C ASN A 65 -14.95 6.01 -3.45
N ARG A 66 -14.31 6.88 -4.24
CA ARG A 66 -14.80 7.27 -5.57
C ARG A 66 -14.87 6.08 -6.54
N ARG A 67 -13.80 5.27 -6.65
CA ARG A 67 -13.81 4.06 -7.51
C ARG A 67 -14.92 3.08 -7.11
N ARG A 68 -15.19 2.92 -5.80
CA ARG A 68 -16.32 2.10 -5.30
C ARG A 68 -17.69 2.69 -5.65
N LEU A 69 -17.85 4.01 -5.57
CA LEU A 69 -19.09 4.69 -5.95
C LEU A 69 -19.36 4.56 -7.45
N SER A 70 -18.34 4.75 -8.30
CA SER A 70 -18.48 4.56 -9.75
C SER A 70 -18.82 3.12 -10.15
N ARG A 71 -18.37 2.11 -9.39
CA ARG A 71 -18.76 0.71 -9.62
C ARG A 71 -20.18 0.39 -9.11
N ARG A 72 -20.72 1.21 -8.19
CA ARG A 72 -22.04 1.03 -7.57
C ARG A 72 -23.14 1.86 -8.22
N VAL A 73 -22.83 2.70 -9.20
CA VAL A 73 -23.86 3.29 -10.06
C VAL A 73 -24.04 2.28 -11.20
N PRO A 74 -25.09 1.43 -11.20
CA PRO A 74 -25.51 0.84 -12.46
C PRO A 74 -25.76 2.03 -13.37
N VAL A 75 -25.09 2.06 -14.52
CA VAL A 75 -25.47 2.99 -15.57
C VAL A 75 -26.88 2.60 -15.95
N GLU A 76 -27.86 3.24 -15.30
CA GLU A 76 -29.28 3.15 -15.62
C GLU A 76 -29.39 3.58 -17.08
N SER A 77 -29.45 2.59 -17.96
CA SER A 77 -29.64 2.78 -19.38
C SER A 77 -30.99 3.44 -19.56
N LYS A 78 -30.94 4.75 -19.78
CA LYS A 78 -32.06 5.64 -20.12
C LYS A 78 -33.03 4.93 -21.08
N PRO A 79 -34.35 4.97 -20.82
CA PRO A 79 -35.32 4.18 -21.55
C PRO A 79 -35.38 4.64 -23.00
N LYS A 80 -35.26 3.69 -23.93
CA LYS A 80 -35.50 3.92 -25.34
C LYS A 80 -37.01 3.94 -25.55
N GLY A 81 -37.59 5.13 -25.42
CA GLY A 81 -38.92 5.39 -25.95
C GLY A 81 -38.86 5.39 -27.47
N SER A 82 -39.70 4.58 -28.11
CA SER A 82 -40.54 4.97 -29.24
C SER A 82 -41.56 3.88 -29.53
#